data_AF-A0A2V1B961-F1
#
_entry.id   AF-A0A2V1B961-F1
#
_cell.length_a   1.000
_cell.length_b   1.000
_cell.length_c   1.000
_cell.angle_alpha   90.00
_cell.angle_beta   90.00
_cell.angle_gamma   90.00
#
_symmetry.space_group_name_H-M   'P 1'
#
loop_
_entity.id
_entity.type
_entity.pdbx_description
1 polymer ?
#
loop_
_entity_poly.entity_id
_entity_poly.type
_entity_poly.pdbx_seq_one_letter_code
_entity_poly.pdbx_strand_id
1 'polypeptide(L)'
;MGIKERKGAKPRGIVRRLLSEGEKTLVKEMRQMHACALCRINKLKCSPGICMRCLAMSGRPELAKHICIRGGLYVFCEQIEDPFATDWRRKRLPPPSPSGKKPKLVLGTWIIIDGKRKVCFPSNPVLEIGTQECENMEVYLQPNIGLDFKGISPYLVDPNTLPGTTQLDEWTRQLIPLYFNFAPHLTNFIDEFLRRFLAINPSLPIQRFADLTLRIVSLGTWITHSHPATTSESLRESTTESLSDQFSIFDCDEFRMGYRLSCPARDQIIAIAAEGIKESERQLLLEFDMIMRTYGPNPQDMLVIGLCLRRLGMIYWKNLRRYRSYSHSSFIQRIEKSKAMYEALTTGYSMVYRGTTSPYSPEWRLEEHYQAFYNDENLAMIFLKIIREERKKYEKYRDYEDFEIEKRLFWERNERKGPRTRRRED
;
A
#
# COMPACT_ATOMS: atom_id res chain seq x y z
N MET A 1 -27.23 18.91 -55.17
CA MET A 1 -25.82 18.50 -54.96
C MET A 1 -24.96 19.76 -54.90
N GLY A 2 -24.10 19.88 -53.89
CA GLY A 2 -23.26 21.07 -53.66
C GLY A 2 -22.94 21.25 -52.18
N ILE A 3 -22.19 20.30 -51.61
CA ILE A 3 -21.77 20.28 -50.20
C ILE A 3 -20.71 21.37 -50.00
N LYS A 4 -20.99 22.35 -49.13
CA LYS A 4 -19.98 23.32 -48.67
C LYS A 4 -19.15 22.70 -47.54
N GLU A 5 -17.87 22.51 -47.80
CA GLU A 5 -16.86 22.13 -46.82
C GLU A 5 -16.77 23.18 -45.70
N ARG A 6 -17.00 22.74 -44.45
CA ARG A 6 -16.68 23.53 -43.26
C ARG A 6 -15.21 23.34 -42.93
N LYS A 7 -14.41 24.39 -43.13
CA LYS A 7 -13.03 24.47 -42.65
C LYS A 7 -13.00 24.29 -41.13
N GLY A 8 -12.23 23.29 -40.69
CA GLY A 8 -12.07 22.91 -39.29
C GLY A 8 -11.51 24.04 -38.43
N ALA A 9 -12.15 24.30 -37.30
CA ALA A 9 -11.67 25.20 -36.28
C ALA A 9 -10.43 24.62 -35.59
N LYS A 10 -9.35 25.40 -35.51
CA LYS A 10 -8.14 25.06 -34.74
C LYS A 10 -8.49 24.83 -33.25
N PRO A 11 -7.78 23.95 -32.54
CA PRO A 11 -7.99 23.76 -31.11
C PRO A 11 -7.68 25.06 -30.37
N ARG A 12 -8.65 25.55 -29.59
CA ARG A 12 -8.47 26.72 -28.74
C ARG A 12 -7.45 26.35 -27.65
N GLY A 13 -6.26 26.93 -27.73
CA GLY A 13 -5.29 26.88 -26.64
C GLY A 13 -5.97 27.34 -25.35
N ILE A 14 -5.71 26.64 -24.24
CA ILE A 14 -6.22 26.98 -22.91
C ILE A 14 -5.74 28.40 -22.59
N VAL A 15 -6.65 29.37 -22.72
CA VAL A 15 -6.38 30.77 -22.38
C VAL A 15 -6.19 30.82 -20.87
N ARG A 16 -4.94 30.98 -20.42
CA ARG A 16 -4.64 31.20 -19.01
C ARG A 16 -5.33 32.49 -18.58
N ARG A 17 -6.38 32.38 -17.76
CA ARG A 17 -7.09 33.52 -17.17
C ARG A 17 -6.08 34.43 -16.47
N LEU A 18 -5.98 35.68 -16.92
CA LEU A 18 -5.23 36.73 -16.25
C LEU A 18 -5.92 37.05 -14.93
N LEU A 19 -5.17 36.95 -13.84
CA LEU A 19 -5.64 37.32 -12.50
C LEU A 19 -5.74 38.84 -12.39
N SER A 20 -6.79 39.36 -11.76
CA SER A 20 -6.88 40.78 -11.42
C SER A 20 -5.79 41.17 -10.40
N GLU A 21 -5.47 42.46 -10.26
CA GLU A 21 -4.48 42.92 -9.26
C GLU A 21 -4.89 42.55 -7.82
N GLY A 22 -6.20 42.56 -7.52
CA GLY A 22 -6.72 42.05 -6.25
C GLY A 22 -6.48 40.55 -6.09
N GLU A 23 -6.71 39.74 -7.12
CA GLU A 23 -6.44 38.30 -7.11
C GLU A 23 -4.94 37.99 -7.02
N LYS A 24 -4.08 38.78 -7.67
CA LYS A 24 -2.61 38.65 -7.56
C LYS A 24 -2.12 38.96 -6.16
N THR A 25 -2.64 40.02 -5.54
CA THR A 25 -2.32 40.39 -4.15
C THR A 25 -2.79 39.31 -3.18
N LEU A 26 -4.00 38.79 -3.38
CA LEU A 26 -4.53 37.67 -2.59
C LEU A 26 -3.66 36.41 -2.76
N VAL A 27 -3.25 36.08 -3.99
CA VAL A 27 -2.33 34.95 -4.27
C VAL A 27 -0.96 35.18 -3.62
N LYS A 28 -0.46 36.42 -3.57
CA LYS A 28 0.80 36.78 -2.89
C LYS A 28 0.68 36.63 -1.37
N GLU A 29 -0.40 37.12 -0.77
CA GLU A 29 -0.73 36.90 0.65
C GLU A 29 -0.94 35.42 0.98
N MET A 30 -1.56 34.65 0.07
CA MET A 30 -1.73 33.19 0.20
C MET A 30 -0.42 32.41 0.13
N ARG A 31 0.60 32.96 -0.54
CA ARG A 31 1.95 32.40 -0.60
C ARG A 31 2.76 32.78 0.64
N GLN A 32 2.49 33.95 1.23
CA GLN A 32 3.15 34.44 2.44
C GLN A 32 2.53 33.88 3.72
N MET A 33 1.20 33.75 3.78
CA MET A 33 0.51 32.97 4.80
C MET A 33 0.67 31.50 4.44
N HIS A 34 1.11 30.65 5.37
CA HIS A 34 1.28 29.21 5.20
C HIS A 34 -0.03 28.48 4.80
N ALA A 35 -0.74 28.80 3.72
CA ALA A 35 -2.03 28.21 3.38
C ALA A 35 -1.94 26.69 3.21
N CYS A 36 -2.96 25.95 3.61
CA CYS A 36 -3.00 24.51 3.31
C CYS A 36 -2.98 24.31 1.78
N ALA A 37 -2.42 23.20 1.30
CA ALA A 37 -2.32 22.93 -0.15
C ALA A 37 -3.67 23.02 -0.83
N LEU A 38 -4.76 22.61 -0.16
CA LEU A 38 -6.12 22.74 -0.68
C LEU A 38 -6.52 24.20 -0.95
N CYS A 39 -6.22 25.12 -0.03
CA CYS A 39 -6.49 26.54 -0.21
C CYS A 39 -5.59 27.16 -1.31
N ARG A 40 -4.33 26.71 -1.39
CA ARG A 40 -3.38 27.17 -2.41
C ARG A 40 -3.75 26.71 -3.82
N ILE A 41 -4.07 25.42 -4.00
CA ILE A 41 -4.53 24.85 -5.29
C ILE A 41 -5.73 25.63 -5.81
N ASN A 42 -6.67 25.97 -4.92
CA ASN A 42 -7.88 26.69 -5.31
C ASN A 42 -7.74 28.22 -5.29
N LYS A 43 -6.57 28.78 -4.95
CA LYS A 43 -6.32 30.24 -4.83
C LYS A 43 -7.32 30.96 -3.90
N LEU A 44 -7.58 30.40 -2.72
CA LEU A 44 -8.65 30.87 -1.82
C LEU A 44 -8.16 31.11 -0.40
N LYS A 45 -8.51 32.25 0.21
CA LYS A 45 -8.06 32.68 1.55
C LYS A 45 -8.15 31.55 2.60
N CYS A 46 -7.06 31.35 3.36
CA CYS A 46 -6.93 30.35 4.41
C CYS A 46 -6.88 31.06 5.77
N SER A 47 -7.67 30.62 6.75
CA SER A 47 -7.61 31.15 8.13
C SER A 47 -6.33 30.67 8.85
N PRO A 48 -5.78 31.42 9.82
CA PRO A 48 -4.80 30.90 10.78
C PRO A 48 -5.44 29.75 11.60
N GLY A 49 -4.77 28.61 11.72
CA GLY A 49 -5.34 27.36 12.28
C GLY A 49 -5.94 26.42 11.22
N ILE A 50 -6.90 25.58 11.64
CA ILE A 50 -7.67 24.70 10.74
C ILE A 50 -8.55 25.57 9.86
N CYS A 51 -8.46 25.45 8.54
CA CYS A 51 -9.38 26.19 7.69
C CYS A 51 -10.77 25.56 7.67
N MET A 52 -11.83 26.38 7.61
CA MET A 52 -13.22 25.93 7.59
C MET A 52 -13.52 24.88 6.51
N ARG A 53 -12.72 24.83 5.44
CA ARG A 53 -12.86 23.81 4.40
C ARG A 53 -12.20 22.50 4.73
N CYS A 54 -11.06 22.49 5.41
CA CYS A 54 -10.50 21.26 5.97
C CYS A 54 -11.45 20.73 7.05
N LEU A 55 -12.04 21.62 7.86
CA LEU A 55 -13.06 21.26 8.84
C LEU A 55 -14.30 20.66 8.17
N ALA A 56 -14.92 21.39 7.23
CA ALA A 56 -16.07 20.89 6.48
C ALA A 56 -15.77 19.61 5.70
N MET A 57 -14.55 19.46 5.19
CA MET A 57 -14.11 18.23 4.52
C MET A 57 -14.06 17.07 5.50
N SER A 58 -13.32 17.22 6.59
CA SER A 58 -13.12 16.17 7.59
C SER A 58 -14.39 15.77 8.35
N GLY A 59 -15.34 16.70 8.50
CA GLY A 59 -16.48 16.59 9.40
C GLY A 59 -16.11 16.56 10.89
N ARG A 60 -14.83 16.65 11.27
CA ARG A 60 -14.35 16.56 12.67
C ARG A 60 -13.11 17.43 12.88
N PRO A 61 -13.06 18.31 13.89
CA PRO A 61 -11.91 19.17 14.14
C PRO A 61 -10.57 18.45 14.26
N GLU A 62 -10.54 17.27 14.89
CA GLU A 62 -9.34 16.46 15.07
C GLU A 62 -8.81 16.02 13.71
N LEU A 63 -9.64 15.35 12.91
CA LEU A 63 -9.30 14.96 11.55
C LEU A 63 -9.02 16.17 10.65
N ALA A 64 -9.68 17.31 10.87
CA ALA A 64 -9.42 18.54 10.14
C ALA A 64 -8.01 19.11 10.39
N LYS A 65 -7.50 19.01 11.62
CA LYS A 65 -6.11 19.34 11.94
C LYS A 65 -5.16 18.51 11.10
N HIS A 66 -5.51 17.24 10.88
CA HIS A 66 -4.68 16.26 10.18
C HIS A 66 -4.78 16.37 8.65
N ILE A 67 -5.96 16.71 8.10
CA ILE A 67 -6.18 16.94 6.65
C ILE A 67 -5.67 18.32 6.20
N CYS A 68 -5.56 19.26 7.15
CA CYS A 68 -4.94 20.55 6.89
C CYS A 68 -3.43 20.37 6.69
N ILE A 69 -3.01 20.09 5.46
CA ILE A 69 -1.63 19.82 5.00
C ILE A 69 -0.62 20.99 5.22
N ARG A 70 -1.00 21.99 6.00
CA ARG A 70 -0.04 22.92 6.63
C ARG A 70 1.02 22.14 7.40
N GLY A 71 0.61 21.11 8.16
CA GLY A 71 1.52 20.17 8.81
C GLY A 71 2.10 19.15 7.84
N GLY A 72 1.29 18.64 6.90
CA GLY A 72 1.66 17.55 6.00
C GLY A 72 1.04 16.23 6.43
N LEU A 73 0.65 15.37 5.48
CA LEU A 73 0.20 14.01 5.74
C LEU A 73 1.29 13.21 6.45
N TYR A 74 2.56 13.46 6.09
CA TYR A 74 3.72 12.86 6.75
C TYR A 74 3.75 13.15 8.25
N VAL A 75 3.68 14.42 8.65
CA VAL A 75 3.76 14.84 10.06
C VAL A 75 2.66 14.19 10.90
N PHE A 76 1.48 13.98 10.32
CA PHE A 76 0.42 13.24 10.99
C PHE A 76 0.78 11.76 11.18
N CYS A 77 1.17 11.08 10.10
CA CYS A 77 1.50 9.66 10.16
C CYS A 77 2.72 9.36 11.04
N GLU A 78 3.67 10.30 11.16
CA GLU A 78 4.82 10.19 12.06
C GLU A 78 4.42 10.14 13.54
N GLN A 79 3.29 10.75 13.91
CA GLN A 79 2.75 10.71 15.27
C GLN A 79 2.01 9.40 15.57
N ILE A 80 1.73 8.58 14.55
CA ILE A 80 1.11 7.28 14.75
C ILE A 80 2.23 6.34 15.20
N GLU A 81 2.19 5.96 16.48
CA GLU A 81 3.08 4.94 17.02
C GLU A 81 3.03 3.66 16.18
N ASP A 82 4.15 2.92 16.18
CA ASP A 82 4.34 1.73 15.37
C ASP A 82 3.17 0.71 15.48
N PRO A 83 2.42 0.47 14.38
CA PRO A 83 1.29 -0.46 14.35
C PRO A 83 1.71 -1.94 14.39
N PHE A 84 2.99 -2.25 14.18
CA PHE A 84 3.52 -3.60 14.10
C PHE A 84 4.17 -4.10 15.40
N ALA A 85 4.30 -3.20 16.40
CA ALA A 85 4.89 -3.46 17.71
C ALA A 85 6.34 -3.99 17.63
N THR A 86 7.14 -3.41 16.75
CA THR A 86 8.55 -3.71 16.44
C THR A 86 9.41 -3.69 17.70
N ASP A 87 9.34 -2.62 18.49
CA ASP A 87 10.13 -2.51 19.73
C ASP A 87 9.77 -3.59 20.74
N TRP A 88 8.48 -3.87 20.88
CA TRP A 88 8.01 -4.93 21.77
C TRP A 88 8.51 -6.30 21.30
N ARG A 89 8.44 -6.59 19.98
CA ARG A 89 8.95 -7.84 19.39
C ARG A 89 10.44 -8.04 19.65
N ARG A 90 11.23 -6.97 19.53
CA ARG A 90 12.68 -7.00 19.80
C ARG A 90 13.00 -7.28 21.26
N LYS A 91 12.33 -6.57 22.16
CA LYS A 91 12.56 -6.68 23.61
C LYS A 91 12.22 -8.07 24.17
N ARG A 92 11.35 -8.82 23.49
CA ARG A 92 10.96 -10.18 23.90
C ARG A 92 11.77 -11.29 23.24
N LEU A 93 12.73 -10.98 22.37
CA LEU A 93 13.56 -12.02 21.75
C LEU A 93 14.38 -12.71 22.85
N PRO A 94 14.35 -14.05 22.92
CA PRO A 94 15.17 -14.78 23.87
C PRO A 94 16.65 -14.60 23.55
N PRO A 95 17.56 -14.72 24.55
CA PRO A 95 18.98 -14.75 24.28
C PRO A 95 19.34 -15.99 23.43
N PRO A 96 20.36 -15.88 22.55
CA PRO A 96 20.88 -17.03 21.83
C PRO A 96 21.54 -18.02 22.80
N SER A 97 21.28 -19.31 22.59
CA SER A 97 21.99 -20.37 23.32
C SER A 97 23.40 -20.54 22.72
N PRO A 98 24.42 -20.82 23.56
CA PRO A 98 25.75 -21.20 23.09
C PRO A 98 25.79 -22.59 22.43
N SER A 99 24.74 -23.40 22.55
CA SER A 99 24.67 -24.75 21.97
C SER A 99 24.27 -24.75 20.50
N GLY A 100 25.14 -25.35 19.66
CA GLY A 100 24.81 -25.95 18.36
C GLY A 100 24.37 -25.01 17.23
N LYS A 101 25.15 -24.96 16.15
CA LYS A 101 24.63 -24.46 14.87
C LYS A 101 23.57 -25.46 14.37
N LYS A 102 22.37 -24.95 14.11
CA LYS A 102 21.25 -25.71 13.55
C LYS A 102 21.29 -25.70 12.02
N PRO A 103 20.47 -26.54 11.34
CA PRO A 103 20.46 -26.60 9.88
C PRO A 103 20.15 -25.25 9.25
N LYS A 104 20.68 -25.07 8.05
CA LYS A 104 20.27 -23.99 7.17
C LYS A 104 18.86 -24.27 6.66
N LEU A 105 18.02 -23.24 6.67
CA LEU A 105 16.66 -23.30 6.18
C LEU A 105 16.52 -22.44 4.93
N VAL A 106 15.77 -22.93 3.96
CA VAL A 106 15.29 -22.17 2.82
C VAL A 106 13.89 -21.68 3.12
N LEU A 107 13.64 -20.39 2.91
CA LEU A 107 12.33 -19.78 3.06
C LEU A 107 11.52 -19.88 1.78
N GLY A 108 10.24 -20.21 1.92
CA GLY A 108 9.28 -20.30 0.84
C GLY A 108 8.10 -19.35 1.03
N THR A 109 7.13 -19.48 0.13
CA THR A 109 5.83 -18.81 0.20
C THR A 109 4.70 -19.80 -0.04
N TRP A 110 3.49 -19.43 0.37
CA TRP A 110 2.28 -20.08 -0.09
C TRP A 110 1.82 -19.46 -1.40
N ILE A 111 1.39 -20.28 -2.34
CA ILE A 111 0.66 -19.88 -3.54
C ILE A 111 -0.66 -20.65 -3.61
N ILE A 112 -1.55 -20.26 -4.50
CA ILE A 112 -2.79 -20.99 -4.79
C ILE A 112 -2.64 -21.48 -6.22
N ILE A 113 -2.86 -22.75 -6.54
CA ILE A 113 -2.89 -23.24 -7.92
C ILE A 113 -4.18 -24.03 -8.08
N ASP A 114 -5.00 -23.68 -9.06
CA ASP A 114 -6.30 -24.32 -9.31
C ASP A 114 -7.19 -24.39 -8.05
N GLY A 115 -7.21 -23.29 -7.29
CA GLY A 115 -7.97 -23.18 -6.04
C GLY A 115 -7.39 -23.93 -4.85
N LYS A 116 -6.29 -24.69 -5.03
CA LYS A 116 -5.60 -25.40 -3.96
C LYS A 116 -4.40 -24.63 -3.47
N ARG A 117 -4.20 -24.56 -2.15
CA ARG A 117 -3.00 -23.96 -1.57
C ARG A 117 -1.80 -24.88 -1.83
N LYS A 118 -0.67 -24.32 -2.24
CA LYS A 118 0.60 -25.02 -2.45
C LYS A 118 1.75 -24.26 -1.80
N VAL A 119 2.83 -24.96 -1.48
CA VAL A 119 4.09 -24.37 -1.01
C VAL A 119 5.01 -24.17 -2.22
N CYS A 120 5.64 -23.00 -2.30
CA CYS A 120 6.58 -22.66 -3.36
C CYS A 120 7.90 -22.18 -2.76
N PHE A 121 9.00 -22.77 -3.23
CA PHE A 121 10.36 -22.34 -2.96
C PHE A 121 11.00 -21.84 -4.27
N PRO A 122 11.36 -20.56 -4.37
CA PRO A 122 12.04 -20.04 -5.57
C PRO A 122 13.45 -20.61 -5.68
N SER A 123 13.87 -20.97 -6.90
CA SER A 123 15.26 -21.35 -7.18
C SER A 123 16.16 -20.15 -7.42
N ASN A 124 15.60 -18.97 -7.73
CA ASN A 124 16.31 -17.70 -7.79
C ASN A 124 15.33 -16.52 -7.53
N PRO A 125 15.50 -15.72 -6.48
CA PRO A 125 16.57 -15.76 -5.49
C PRO A 125 16.22 -16.74 -4.37
N VAL A 126 17.15 -17.59 -3.98
CA VAL A 126 16.98 -18.45 -2.79
C VAL A 126 17.20 -17.60 -1.54
N LEU A 127 16.26 -17.65 -0.60
CA LEU A 127 16.41 -17.01 0.70
C LEU A 127 16.78 -18.05 1.75
N GLU A 128 18.08 -18.30 1.87
CA GLU A 128 18.66 -19.24 2.83
C GLU A 128 19.03 -18.51 4.13
N ILE A 129 18.65 -19.09 5.27
CA ILE A 129 18.94 -18.58 6.60
C ILE A 129 19.62 -19.65 7.46
N GLY A 130 20.62 -19.26 8.23
CA GLY A 130 21.15 -20.03 9.34
C GLY A 130 20.25 -19.92 10.55
N THR A 131 20.26 -20.93 11.41
CA THR A 131 19.48 -20.94 12.65
C THR A 131 20.38 -21.15 13.86
N GLN A 132 20.01 -20.49 14.96
CA GLN A 132 20.70 -20.56 16.25
C GLN A 132 19.69 -20.94 17.32
N GLU A 133 20.01 -21.89 18.18
CA GLU A 133 19.15 -22.21 19.32
C GLU A 133 18.98 -21.01 20.24
N CYS A 134 17.85 -20.93 20.93
CA CYS A 134 17.63 -19.96 21.98
C CYS A 134 17.15 -20.66 23.25
N GLU A 135 17.33 -20.00 24.39
CA GLU A 135 16.83 -20.51 25.66
C GLU A 135 15.32 -20.78 25.58
N ASN A 136 14.88 -21.90 26.18
CA ASN A 136 13.48 -22.29 26.19
C ASN A 136 12.66 -21.26 26.97
N MET A 137 11.83 -20.49 26.25
CA MET A 137 10.83 -19.64 26.86
C MET A 137 9.44 -20.27 26.71
N GLU A 138 8.87 -20.69 27.85
CA GLU A 138 7.49 -21.17 27.96
C GLU A 138 6.47 -20.19 27.34
N VAL A 139 6.81 -18.90 27.32
CA VAL A 139 5.98 -17.77 26.84
C VAL A 139 5.62 -17.84 25.34
N TYR A 140 6.40 -18.57 24.51
CA TYR A 140 6.11 -18.70 23.08
C TYR A 140 5.25 -19.91 22.71
N LEU A 141 4.93 -20.77 23.68
CA LEU A 141 4.01 -21.90 23.55
C LEU A 141 2.56 -21.44 23.72
N GLN A 142 2.08 -20.48 22.93
CA GLN A 142 0.63 -20.24 22.87
C GLN A 142 -0.03 -21.18 21.85
N PRO A 143 -0.98 -22.04 22.27
CA PRO A 143 -1.64 -23.04 21.45
C PRO A 143 -2.77 -22.39 20.65
N ASN A 144 -2.48 -21.51 19.70
CA ASN A 144 -3.53 -20.86 18.90
C ASN A 144 -3.88 -21.64 17.62
N ILE A 145 -3.29 -22.80 17.40
CA ILE A 145 -3.69 -23.77 16.38
C ILE A 145 -3.43 -25.12 17.05
N GLY A 146 -4.44 -25.97 17.20
CA GLY A 146 -4.37 -27.28 17.90
C GLY A 146 -3.47 -28.33 17.20
N LEU A 147 -2.35 -27.90 16.65
CA LEU A 147 -1.26 -28.73 16.17
C LEU A 147 -0.26 -28.83 17.31
N ASP A 148 -0.14 -30.03 17.87
CA ASP A 148 0.80 -30.39 18.92
C ASP A 148 2.22 -30.31 18.32
N PHE A 149 2.86 -29.13 18.36
CA PHE A 149 4.26 -28.92 17.92
C PHE A 149 5.26 -29.51 18.94
N LYS A 150 5.00 -30.72 19.43
CA LYS A 150 5.95 -31.46 20.26
C LYS A 150 7.19 -31.77 19.42
N GLY A 151 8.31 -31.12 19.73
CA GLY A 151 9.64 -31.57 19.29
C GLY A 151 10.52 -30.55 18.55
N ILE A 152 10.05 -29.32 18.26
CA ILE A 152 10.92 -28.30 17.64
C ILE A 152 11.37 -27.30 18.68
N SER A 153 12.61 -27.42 19.15
CA SER A 153 13.22 -26.42 20.05
C SER A 153 13.22 -25.05 19.37
N PRO A 154 12.80 -23.98 20.07
CA PRO A 154 12.77 -22.64 19.51
C PRO A 154 14.18 -22.22 19.06
N TYR A 155 14.22 -21.37 18.03
CA TYR A 155 15.45 -20.90 17.43
C TYR A 155 15.28 -19.46 16.95
N LEU A 156 16.41 -18.77 16.81
CA LEU A 156 16.55 -17.48 16.14
C LEU A 156 17.18 -17.71 14.76
N VAL A 157 17.05 -16.72 13.89
CA VAL A 157 17.88 -16.61 12.69
C VAL A 157 19.27 -16.16 13.10
N ASP A 158 20.30 -16.84 12.60
CA ASP A 158 21.71 -16.45 12.80
C ASP A 158 21.92 -15.04 12.25
N PRO A 159 22.43 -14.08 13.07
CA PRO A 159 22.67 -12.70 12.65
C PRO A 159 23.45 -12.53 11.35
N ASN A 160 24.37 -13.45 11.03
CA ASN A 160 25.19 -13.40 9.82
C ASN A 160 24.41 -13.72 8.54
N THR A 161 23.26 -14.36 8.69
CA THR A 161 22.37 -14.79 7.59
C THR A 161 20.98 -14.18 7.71
N LEU A 162 20.77 -13.29 8.68
CA LEU A 162 19.51 -12.62 8.91
C LEU A 162 19.25 -11.66 7.74
N PRO A 163 18.17 -11.85 6.96
CA PRO A 163 17.95 -11.06 5.77
C PRO A 163 17.64 -9.61 6.12
N GLY A 164 18.32 -8.69 5.45
CA GLY A 164 18.04 -7.26 5.55
C GLY A 164 16.76 -6.89 4.81
N THR A 165 16.26 -5.66 5.05
CA THR A 165 15.03 -5.15 4.42
C THR A 165 15.05 -5.25 2.90
N THR A 166 16.16 -4.92 2.25
CA THR A 166 16.26 -4.96 0.78
C THR A 166 16.14 -6.38 0.25
N GLN A 167 16.79 -7.36 0.91
CA GLN A 167 16.69 -8.77 0.51
C GLN A 167 15.25 -9.30 0.66
N LEU A 168 14.57 -8.94 1.75
CA LEU A 168 13.15 -9.29 1.96
C LEU A 168 12.23 -8.69 0.90
N ASP A 169 12.48 -7.43 0.49
CA ASP A 169 11.72 -6.75 -0.56
C ASP A 169 11.95 -7.40 -1.93
N GLU A 170 13.21 -7.53 -2.35
CA GLU A 170 13.59 -8.10 -3.64
C GLU A 170 13.09 -9.53 -3.81
N TRP A 171 13.23 -10.35 -2.76
CA TRP A 171 12.76 -11.74 -2.78
C TRP A 171 11.25 -11.81 -3.00
N THR A 172 10.47 -11.05 -2.23
CA THR A 172 9.00 -11.07 -2.40
C THR A 172 8.60 -10.50 -3.75
N ARG A 173 9.25 -9.43 -4.24
CA ARG A 173 8.95 -8.83 -5.56
C ARG A 173 9.10 -9.82 -6.71
N GLN A 174 10.09 -10.70 -6.65
CA GLN A 174 10.31 -11.74 -7.65
C GLN A 174 9.22 -12.82 -7.62
N LEU A 175 8.52 -12.97 -6.48
CA LEU A 175 7.41 -13.91 -6.33
C LEU A 175 6.04 -13.31 -6.67
N ILE A 176 5.90 -11.99 -6.72
CA ILE A 176 4.58 -11.38 -6.97
C ILE A 176 3.97 -11.75 -8.34
N PRO A 177 4.72 -11.94 -9.44
CA PRO A 177 4.18 -12.50 -10.66
C PRO A 177 3.44 -13.83 -10.45
N LEU A 178 3.92 -14.68 -9.53
CA LEU A 178 3.25 -15.93 -9.20
C LEU A 178 1.86 -15.66 -8.61
N TYR A 179 1.72 -14.74 -7.65
CA TYR A 179 0.41 -14.45 -7.05
C TYR A 179 -0.64 -13.97 -8.06
N PHE A 180 -0.24 -13.44 -9.21
CA PHE A 180 -1.14 -12.96 -10.26
C PHE A 180 -1.74 -14.04 -11.13
N ASN A 181 -1.02 -15.14 -11.32
CA ASN A 181 -1.48 -16.24 -12.16
C ASN A 181 -2.65 -17.01 -11.55
N PHE A 182 -2.99 -16.72 -10.28
CA PHE A 182 -3.75 -17.65 -9.47
C PHE A 182 -5.09 -17.12 -8.93
N ALA A 183 -5.30 -15.80 -8.90
CA ALA A 183 -6.63 -15.23 -8.67
C ALA A 183 -6.72 -13.74 -9.07
N PRO A 184 -7.81 -13.32 -9.76
CA PRO A 184 -8.05 -11.92 -10.08
C PRO A 184 -8.60 -11.18 -8.85
N HIS A 185 -7.69 -10.70 -8.00
CA HIS A 185 -8.04 -9.82 -6.88
C HIS A 185 -7.71 -8.37 -7.23
N LEU A 186 -8.51 -7.42 -6.71
CA LEU A 186 -8.28 -5.99 -6.90
C LEU A 186 -6.83 -5.57 -6.59
N THR A 187 -6.28 -6.02 -5.46
CA THR A 187 -4.88 -5.70 -5.09
C THR A 187 -3.89 -6.21 -6.12
N ASN A 188 -4.19 -7.35 -6.76
CA ASN A 188 -3.31 -7.93 -7.76
C ASN A 188 -3.27 -7.05 -9.02
N PHE A 189 -4.42 -6.57 -9.48
CA PHE A 189 -4.45 -5.66 -10.63
C PHE A 189 -3.75 -4.33 -10.35
N ILE A 190 -3.85 -3.79 -9.12
CA ILE A 190 -3.11 -2.58 -8.75
C ILE A 190 -1.60 -2.84 -8.73
N ASP A 191 -1.17 -3.95 -8.11
CA ASP A 191 0.25 -4.29 -8.02
C ASP A 191 0.86 -4.56 -9.40
N GLU A 192 0.09 -5.12 -10.34
CA GLU A 192 0.48 -5.35 -11.74
C GLU A 192 0.58 -4.03 -12.51
N PHE A 193 -0.42 -3.15 -12.33
CA PHE A 193 -0.40 -1.81 -12.91
C PHE A 193 0.87 -1.06 -12.49
N LEU A 194 1.18 -1.03 -11.19
CA LEU A 194 2.33 -0.29 -10.66
C LEU A 194 3.66 -0.88 -11.17
N ARG A 195 3.77 -2.21 -11.26
CA ARG A 195 4.99 -2.85 -11.80
C ARG A 195 5.21 -2.52 -13.26
N ARG A 196 4.15 -2.63 -14.06
CA ARG A 196 4.22 -2.30 -15.48
C ARG A 196 4.50 -0.80 -15.68
N PHE A 197 3.93 0.05 -14.83
CA PHE A 197 4.23 1.48 -14.83
C PHE A 197 5.72 1.76 -14.57
N LEU A 198 6.34 1.07 -13.61
CA LEU A 198 7.78 1.18 -13.38
C LEU A 198 8.63 0.77 -14.58
N ALA A 199 8.15 -0.17 -15.41
CA ALA A 199 8.86 -0.63 -16.59
C ALA A 199 8.83 0.35 -17.79
N ILE A 200 7.89 1.31 -17.83
CA ILE A 200 7.69 2.18 -19.00
C ILE A 200 8.79 3.23 -19.15
N ASN A 201 9.11 3.96 -18.08
CA ASN A 201 10.12 5.02 -18.15
C ASN A 201 10.80 5.33 -16.80
N PRO A 202 12.00 4.77 -16.55
CA PRO A 202 12.69 4.88 -15.27
C PRO A 202 13.03 6.31 -14.82
N SER A 203 13.01 7.29 -15.73
CA SER A 203 13.37 8.67 -15.40
C SER A 203 12.23 9.52 -14.84
N LEU A 204 11.00 8.98 -14.75
CA LEU A 204 9.86 9.77 -14.26
C LEU A 204 9.97 10.01 -12.75
N PRO A 205 9.83 11.26 -12.26
CA PRO A 205 9.90 11.56 -10.83
C PRO A 205 8.92 10.74 -9.99
N ILE A 206 7.75 10.40 -10.55
CA ILE A 206 6.72 9.63 -9.85
C ILE A 206 7.02 8.13 -9.73
N GLN A 207 8.02 7.62 -10.44
CA GLN A 207 8.43 6.22 -10.33
C GLN A 207 8.77 5.82 -8.90
N ARG A 208 9.53 6.66 -8.19
CA ARG A 208 9.92 6.39 -6.81
C ARG A 208 8.71 6.22 -5.90
N PHE A 209 7.63 6.96 -6.14
CA PHE A 209 6.38 6.83 -5.39
C PHE A 209 5.72 5.45 -5.58
N ALA A 210 5.69 4.96 -6.83
CA ALA A 210 5.20 3.62 -7.16
C ALA A 210 6.12 2.52 -6.60
N ASP A 211 7.43 2.71 -6.69
CA ASP A 211 8.43 1.78 -6.14
C ASP A 211 8.32 1.64 -4.62
N LEU A 212 8.26 2.76 -3.90
CA LEU A 212 8.06 2.76 -2.44
C LEU A 212 6.74 2.09 -2.04
N THR A 213 5.69 2.26 -2.84
CA THR A 213 4.40 1.57 -2.62
C THR A 213 4.57 0.06 -2.74
N LEU A 214 5.21 -0.41 -3.82
CA LEU A 214 5.46 -1.83 -4.04
C LEU A 214 6.39 -2.41 -2.97
N ARG A 215 7.37 -1.65 -2.49
CA ARG A 215 8.22 -2.01 -1.34
C ARG A 215 7.40 -2.24 -0.08
N ILE A 216 6.48 -1.33 0.25
CA ILE A 216 5.60 -1.48 1.42
C ILE A 216 4.70 -2.70 1.27
N VAL A 217 4.13 -2.92 0.08
CA VAL A 217 3.32 -4.12 -0.22
C VAL A 217 4.14 -5.40 -0.01
N SER A 218 5.34 -5.43 -0.58
CA SER A 218 6.28 -6.54 -0.54
C SER A 218 6.68 -6.89 0.90
N LEU A 219 7.16 -5.90 1.67
CA LEU A 219 7.49 -6.07 3.09
C LEU A 219 6.27 -6.42 3.95
N GLY A 220 5.08 -5.91 3.59
CA GLY A 220 3.82 -6.23 4.26
C GLY A 220 3.45 -7.72 4.17
N THR A 221 3.96 -8.45 3.18
CA THR A 221 3.75 -9.91 3.09
C THR A 221 4.37 -10.63 4.28
N TRP A 222 5.59 -10.25 4.68
CA TRP A 222 6.33 -10.80 5.82
C TRP A 222 5.65 -10.57 7.17
N ILE A 223 4.88 -9.49 7.28
CA ILE A 223 4.10 -9.19 8.49
C ILE A 223 2.83 -10.05 8.54
N THR A 224 2.19 -10.22 7.39
CA THR A 224 0.82 -10.72 7.33
C THR A 224 0.70 -12.21 7.06
N HIS A 225 1.64 -12.80 6.32
CA HIS A 225 1.62 -14.20 5.89
C HIS A 225 2.56 -15.07 6.74
N SER A 226 2.23 -16.35 6.84
CA SER A 226 3.17 -17.35 7.34
C SER A 226 4.12 -17.75 6.21
N HIS A 227 5.42 -17.80 6.45
CA HIS A 227 6.40 -18.30 5.49
C HIS A 227 6.78 -19.74 5.84
N PRO A 228 6.58 -20.72 4.94
CA PRO A 228 7.10 -22.07 5.11
C PRO A 228 8.63 -22.03 5.05
N ALA A 229 9.26 -22.97 5.74
CA ALA A 229 10.69 -23.15 5.78
C ALA A 229 10.99 -24.64 5.67
N THR A 230 12.06 -24.99 4.96
CA THR A 230 12.53 -26.37 4.83
C THR A 230 14.05 -26.40 4.84
N THR A 231 14.68 -27.56 5.03
CA THR A 231 16.14 -27.67 4.92
C THR A 231 16.56 -27.71 3.45
N SER A 232 17.76 -27.21 3.12
CA SER A 232 18.29 -27.27 1.76
C SER A 232 18.46 -28.73 1.26
N GLU A 233 18.67 -29.68 2.17
CA GLU A 233 18.76 -31.12 1.87
C GLU A 233 17.39 -31.68 1.46
N SER A 234 16.34 -31.41 2.24
CA SER A 234 14.97 -31.86 1.94
C SER A 234 14.42 -31.31 0.61
N LEU A 235 14.89 -30.15 0.16
CA LEU A 235 14.51 -29.58 -1.13
C LEU A 235 15.17 -30.31 -2.32
N ARG A 236 16.39 -30.81 -2.12
CA ARG A 236 17.13 -31.57 -3.16
C ARG A 236 16.61 -32.99 -3.32
N GLU A 237 16.13 -33.61 -2.25
CA GLU A 237 15.56 -34.96 -2.28
C GLU A 237 14.17 -35.02 -2.94
N SER A 238 13.45 -33.90 -3.00
CA SER A 238 12.05 -33.83 -3.42
C SER A 238 11.83 -33.27 -4.83
N THR A 239 12.89 -32.86 -5.53
CA THR A 239 12.81 -32.15 -6.83
C THR A 239 12.69 -33.07 -8.06
N THR A 240 12.19 -34.29 -7.92
CA THR A 240 12.06 -35.25 -9.05
C THR A 240 10.98 -34.90 -10.07
N GLU A 241 10.07 -33.97 -9.79
CA GLU A 241 9.06 -33.51 -10.75
C GLU A 241 8.88 -31.98 -10.65
N SER A 242 9.42 -31.21 -11.61
CA SER A 242 9.18 -29.77 -11.68
C SER A 242 8.67 -29.35 -13.06
N LEU A 243 7.57 -28.59 -13.05
CA LEU A 243 6.94 -27.95 -14.21
C LEU A 243 7.68 -26.67 -14.66
N SER A 244 8.79 -26.27 -14.03
CA SER A 244 9.70 -25.22 -14.54
C SER A 244 11.00 -25.15 -13.72
N ASP A 245 12.15 -24.93 -14.35
CA ASP A 245 13.48 -24.79 -13.70
C ASP A 245 13.58 -23.64 -12.66
N GLN A 246 12.53 -22.83 -12.49
CA GLN A 246 12.51 -21.61 -11.68
C GLN A 246 11.90 -21.77 -10.27
N PHE A 247 11.11 -22.83 -10.03
CA PHE A 247 10.40 -23.01 -8.75
C PHE A 247 10.27 -24.48 -8.39
N SER A 248 10.30 -24.77 -7.08
CA SER A 248 9.90 -26.07 -6.54
C SER A 248 8.55 -25.92 -5.84
N ILE A 249 7.52 -26.61 -6.32
CA ILE A 249 6.13 -26.48 -5.88
C ILE A 249 5.67 -27.80 -5.26
N PHE A 250 5.08 -27.72 -4.07
CA PHE A 250 4.69 -28.89 -3.28
C PHE A 250 3.25 -28.77 -2.79
N ASP A 251 2.53 -29.90 -2.70
CA ASP A 251 1.19 -29.93 -2.14
C ASP A 251 1.22 -29.79 -0.61
N CYS A 252 0.22 -29.11 -0.04
CA CYS A 252 0.18 -28.83 1.41
C CYS A 252 0.14 -30.12 2.26
N ASP A 253 -0.40 -31.20 1.69
CA ASP A 253 -0.61 -32.48 2.36
C ASP A 253 0.65 -33.35 2.35
N GLU A 254 1.71 -32.95 1.64
CA GLU A 254 3.04 -33.54 1.81
C GLU A 254 3.60 -33.11 3.17
N PHE A 255 3.32 -33.94 4.17
CA PHE A 255 3.61 -33.81 5.61
C PHE A 255 5.03 -33.36 6.01
N ARG A 256 5.96 -33.20 5.06
CA ARG A 256 7.37 -32.82 5.27
C ARG A 256 7.65 -31.33 5.11
N MET A 257 6.77 -30.55 4.45
CA MET A 257 7.04 -29.15 4.07
C MET A 257 6.35 -28.11 4.97
N GLY A 258 5.75 -28.57 6.07
CA GLY A 258 4.90 -27.79 6.98
C GLY A 258 5.62 -27.01 8.08
N TYR A 259 6.95 -26.96 8.11
CA TYR A 259 7.64 -26.19 9.15
C TYR A 259 7.47 -24.70 8.90
N ARG A 260 6.81 -24.02 9.84
CA ARG A 260 6.84 -22.56 9.92
C ARG A 260 8.12 -22.16 10.64
N LEU A 261 8.59 -20.95 10.36
CA LEU A 261 9.57 -20.30 11.22
C LEU A 261 9.11 -20.36 12.68
N SER A 262 10.06 -20.64 13.58
CA SER A 262 9.84 -20.50 15.02
C SER A 262 9.33 -19.09 15.35
N CYS A 263 8.61 -18.94 16.46
CA CYS A 263 8.09 -17.62 16.86
C CYS A 263 9.19 -16.55 16.99
N PRO A 264 10.36 -16.82 17.63
CA PRO A 264 11.45 -15.84 17.71
C PRO A 264 12.06 -15.48 16.35
N ALA A 265 12.35 -16.47 15.48
CA ALA A 265 12.87 -16.21 14.14
C ALA A 265 11.89 -15.38 13.30
N ARG A 266 10.60 -15.69 13.38
CA ARG A 266 9.54 -14.92 12.74
C ARG A 266 9.48 -13.48 13.27
N ASP A 267 9.62 -13.27 14.57
CA ASP A 267 9.62 -11.93 15.15
C ASP A 267 10.82 -11.09 14.70
N GLN A 268 12.01 -11.69 14.54
CA GLN A 268 13.18 -11.01 13.97
C GLN A 268 12.88 -10.51 12.55
N ILE A 269 12.36 -11.37 11.68
CA ILE A 269 12.03 -11.01 10.29
C ILE A 269 10.91 -9.97 10.24
N ILE A 270 9.85 -10.12 11.06
CA ILE A 270 8.76 -9.13 11.14
C ILE A 270 9.29 -7.76 11.57
N ALA A 271 10.21 -7.72 12.54
CA ALA A 271 10.78 -6.46 13.00
C ALA A 271 11.55 -5.75 11.86
N ILE A 272 12.36 -6.47 11.09
CA ILE A 272 13.09 -5.92 9.94
C ILE A 272 12.13 -5.43 8.84
N ALA A 273 11.09 -6.21 8.54
CA ALA A 273 10.09 -5.82 7.57
C ALA A 273 9.33 -4.56 8.01
N ALA A 274 8.93 -4.49 9.28
CA ALA A 274 8.22 -3.34 9.85
C ALA A 274 9.05 -2.06 9.82
N GLU A 275 10.35 -2.13 10.12
CA GLU A 275 11.25 -0.97 9.97
C GLU A 275 11.36 -0.51 8.52
N GLY A 276 11.49 -1.47 7.60
CA GLY A 276 11.52 -1.18 6.17
C GLY A 276 10.24 -0.51 5.68
N ILE A 277 9.08 -0.92 6.17
CA ILE A 277 7.80 -0.27 5.90
C ILE A 277 7.81 1.14 6.46
N LYS A 278 8.18 1.33 7.73
CA LYS A 278 8.22 2.65 8.37
C LYS A 278 9.09 3.63 7.59
N GLU A 279 10.27 3.22 7.17
CA GLU A 279 11.17 4.06 6.38
C GLU A 279 10.62 4.35 4.97
N SER A 280 10.03 3.36 4.32
CA SER A 280 9.43 3.54 2.98
C SER A 280 8.21 4.46 3.03
N GLU A 281 7.38 4.34 4.06
CA GLU A 281 6.22 5.22 4.30
C GLU A 281 6.64 6.65 4.59
N ARG A 282 7.67 6.83 5.41
CA ARG A 282 8.26 8.15 5.68
C ARG A 282 8.64 8.84 4.37
N GLN A 283 9.41 8.17 3.53
CA GLN A 283 9.84 8.72 2.23
C GLN A 283 8.65 9.02 1.31
N LEU A 284 7.71 8.07 1.19
CA LEU A 284 6.54 8.21 0.32
C LEU A 284 5.66 9.38 0.75
N LEU A 285 5.39 9.53 2.05
CA LEU A 285 4.53 10.60 2.56
C LEU A 285 5.20 11.98 2.46
N LEU A 286 6.53 12.06 2.64
CA LEU A 286 7.30 13.28 2.38
C LEU A 286 7.20 13.71 0.91
N GLU A 287 7.33 12.75 -0.01
CA GLU A 287 7.16 13.01 -1.44
C GLU A 287 5.73 13.45 -1.78
N PHE A 288 4.73 12.78 -1.21
CA PHE A 288 3.33 13.17 -1.36
C PHE A 288 3.10 14.61 -0.92
N ASP A 289 3.57 14.98 0.28
CA ASP A 289 3.42 16.33 0.80
C ASP A 289 4.11 17.37 -0.09
N MET A 290 5.28 17.06 -0.62
CA MET A 290 6.00 17.95 -1.54
C MET A 290 5.24 18.16 -2.85
N ILE A 291 4.71 17.08 -3.45
CA ILE A 291 3.88 17.12 -4.67
C ILE A 291 2.64 17.97 -4.42
N MET A 292 1.92 17.69 -3.34
CA MET A 292 0.69 18.41 -3.01
C MET A 292 0.98 19.89 -2.69
N ARG A 293 2.11 20.19 -2.04
CA ARG A 293 2.45 21.56 -1.67
C ARG A 293 2.83 22.41 -2.88
N THR A 294 3.57 21.93 -3.84
CA THR A 294 4.16 22.83 -4.84
C THR A 294 3.09 23.45 -5.75
N TYR A 295 2.32 22.64 -6.47
CA TYR A 295 1.18 23.09 -7.29
C TYR A 295 0.00 22.10 -7.32
N GLY A 296 0.04 21.06 -6.49
CA GLY A 296 -0.78 19.88 -6.68
C GLY A 296 -0.15 18.92 -7.72
N PRO A 297 -0.67 17.70 -7.84
CA PRO A 297 -0.12 16.70 -8.73
C PRO A 297 -0.32 17.10 -10.20
N ASN A 298 0.64 16.76 -11.05
CA ASN A 298 0.47 16.81 -12.50
C ASN A 298 -0.71 15.89 -12.89
N PRO A 299 -1.64 16.31 -13.76
CA PRO A 299 -2.73 15.47 -14.23
C PRO A 299 -2.31 14.07 -14.73
N GLN A 300 -1.12 13.95 -15.32
CA GLN A 300 -0.59 12.66 -15.78
C GLN A 300 -0.18 11.74 -14.60
N ASP A 301 0.26 12.32 -13.49
CA ASP A 301 0.73 11.58 -12.31
C ASP A 301 -0.39 11.29 -11.30
N MET A 302 -1.49 12.03 -11.36
CA MET A 302 -2.64 11.90 -10.45
C MET A 302 -3.12 10.46 -10.33
N LEU A 303 -3.22 9.75 -11.47
CA LEU A 303 -3.71 8.38 -11.50
C LEU A 303 -2.80 7.43 -10.72
N VAL A 304 -1.48 7.51 -10.95
CA VAL A 304 -0.47 6.69 -10.29
C VAL A 304 -0.42 7.00 -8.78
N ILE A 305 -0.36 8.29 -8.41
CA ILE A 305 -0.38 8.73 -7.00
C ILE A 305 -1.64 8.21 -6.31
N GLY A 306 -2.80 8.36 -6.96
CA GLY A 306 -4.07 7.88 -6.44
C GLY A 306 -4.07 6.37 -6.22
N LEU A 307 -3.62 5.59 -7.20
CA LEU A 307 -3.52 4.13 -7.05
C LEU A 307 -2.58 3.72 -5.93
N CYS A 308 -1.44 4.40 -5.77
CA CYS A 308 -0.50 4.14 -4.69
C CYS A 308 -1.12 4.37 -3.31
N LEU A 309 -1.73 5.53 -3.09
CA LEU A 309 -2.41 5.85 -1.83
C LEU A 309 -3.58 4.90 -1.56
N ARG A 310 -4.34 4.54 -2.61
CA ARG A 310 -5.42 3.57 -2.52
C ARG A 310 -4.89 2.19 -2.10
N ARG A 311 -3.79 1.75 -2.71
CA ARG A 311 -3.16 0.46 -2.42
C ARG A 311 -2.67 0.37 -0.99
N LEU A 312 -2.02 1.42 -0.49
CA LEU A 312 -1.60 1.52 0.91
C LEU A 312 -2.81 1.54 1.84
N GLY A 313 -3.84 2.32 1.52
CA GLY A 313 -5.09 2.36 2.29
C GLY A 313 -5.71 0.97 2.44
N MET A 314 -5.68 0.15 1.38
CA MET A 314 -6.16 -1.23 1.43
C MET A 314 -5.35 -2.14 2.36
N ILE A 315 -4.04 -1.91 2.52
CA ILE A 315 -3.21 -2.65 3.50
C ILE A 315 -3.72 -2.39 4.91
N TYR A 316 -3.89 -1.11 5.25
CA TYR A 316 -4.33 -0.68 6.56
C TYR A 316 -5.77 -1.07 6.86
N TRP A 317 -6.66 -1.02 5.87
CA TRP A 317 -8.02 -1.54 5.98
C TRP A 317 -8.05 -3.06 6.23
N LYS A 318 -7.20 -3.83 5.52
CA LYS A 318 -7.09 -5.28 5.75
C LYS A 318 -6.57 -5.58 7.15
N ASN A 319 -5.58 -4.83 7.63
CA ASN A 319 -5.03 -4.95 8.99
C ASN A 319 -6.08 -4.60 10.05
N LEU A 320 -6.82 -3.51 9.86
CA LEU A 320 -7.94 -3.11 10.72
C LEU A 320 -8.95 -4.25 10.88
N ARG A 321 -9.41 -4.83 9.77
CA ARG A 321 -10.36 -5.95 9.79
C ARG A 321 -9.77 -7.18 10.48
N ARG A 322 -8.51 -7.50 10.19
CA ARG A 322 -7.81 -8.61 10.84
C ARG A 322 -7.75 -8.41 12.34
N TYR A 323 -7.36 -7.22 12.82
CA TYR A 323 -7.22 -6.99 14.25
C TYR A 323 -8.56 -6.98 14.98
N ARG A 324 -9.64 -6.51 14.35
CA ARG A 324 -11.00 -6.62 14.89
C ARG A 324 -11.50 -8.04 15.02
N SER A 325 -11.01 -8.97 14.20
CA SER A 325 -11.34 -10.39 14.35
C SER A 325 -10.70 -11.04 15.57
N TYR A 326 -9.75 -10.36 16.24
CA TYR A 326 -9.16 -10.84 17.49
C TYR A 326 -9.86 -10.21 18.70
N SER A 327 -10.42 -11.05 19.56
CA SER A 327 -11.13 -10.64 20.79
C SER A 327 -10.17 -10.35 21.96
N HIS A 328 -9.13 -9.54 21.76
CA HIS A 328 -8.16 -9.23 22.83
C HIS A 328 -7.84 -7.73 22.89
N SER A 329 -7.88 -7.19 24.12
CA SER A 329 -7.57 -5.78 24.44
C SER A 329 -6.21 -5.29 23.91
N SER A 330 -5.23 -6.18 23.75
CA SER A 330 -3.91 -5.88 23.21
C SER A 330 -3.93 -5.47 21.74
N PHE A 331 -5.04 -5.69 21.02
CA PHE A 331 -5.23 -5.26 19.64
C PHE A 331 -5.93 -3.91 19.50
N ILE A 332 -6.51 -3.35 20.57
CA ILE A 332 -7.25 -2.06 20.50
C ILE A 332 -6.36 -0.96 19.91
N GLN A 333 -5.14 -0.81 20.44
CA GLN A 333 -4.19 0.18 19.91
C GLN A 333 -3.84 -0.08 18.44
N ARG A 334 -3.71 -1.34 18.01
CA ARG A 334 -3.39 -1.68 16.60
C ARG A 334 -4.56 -1.41 15.67
N ILE A 335 -5.80 -1.59 16.14
CA ILE A 335 -7.04 -1.22 15.45
C ILE A 335 -7.07 0.29 15.24
N GLU A 336 -6.86 1.07 16.30
CA GLU A 336 -6.87 2.53 16.24
C GLU A 336 -5.79 3.07 15.30
N LYS A 337 -4.56 2.55 15.39
CA LYS A 337 -3.43 2.92 14.52
C LYS A 337 -3.71 2.59 13.05
N SER A 338 -4.23 1.39 12.77
CA SER A 338 -4.58 0.98 11.41
C SER A 338 -5.72 1.83 10.84
N LYS A 339 -6.70 2.18 11.67
CA LYS A 339 -7.80 3.08 11.29
C LYS A 339 -7.29 4.48 10.96
N ALA A 340 -6.43 5.05 11.80
CA ALA A 340 -5.86 6.38 11.59
C ALA A 340 -5.05 6.45 10.27
N MET A 341 -4.21 5.45 10.00
CA MET A 341 -3.49 5.34 8.72
C MET A 341 -4.45 5.19 7.53
N TYR A 342 -5.49 4.37 7.66
CA TYR A 342 -6.48 4.22 6.60
C TYR A 342 -7.24 5.52 6.29
N GLU A 343 -7.64 6.27 7.32
CA GLU A 343 -8.30 7.58 7.17
C GLU A 343 -7.37 8.62 6.54
N ALA A 344 -6.10 8.63 6.93
CA ALA A 344 -5.08 9.52 6.38
C ALA A 344 -4.87 9.27 4.87
N LEU A 345 -4.62 8.02 4.49
CA LEU A 345 -4.37 7.62 3.10
C LEU A 345 -5.60 7.82 2.22
N THR A 346 -6.80 7.51 2.74
CA THR A 346 -8.06 7.75 2.03
C THR A 346 -8.30 9.25 1.83
N THR A 347 -7.91 10.07 2.79
CA THR A 347 -7.98 11.52 2.61
C THR A 347 -6.97 11.99 1.57
N GLY A 348 -5.71 11.55 1.64
CA GLY A 348 -4.69 11.86 0.64
C GLY A 348 -5.20 11.52 -0.77
N TYR A 349 -5.77 10.34 -0.93
CA TYR A 349 -6.44 9.90 -2.17
C TYR A 349 -7.52 10.88 -2.64
N SER A 350 -8.44 11.28 -1.77
CA SER A 350 -9.48 12.27 -2.11
C SER A 350 -8.91 13.67 -2.42
N MET A 351 -7.74 14.02 -1.88
CA MET A 351 -7.07 15.28 -2.20
C MET A 351 -6.48 15.28 -3.61
N VAL A 352 -5.95 14.15 -4.08
CA VAL A 352 -5.39 14.00 -5.44
C VAL A 352 -6.43 14.35 -6.50
N TYR A 353 -7.66 13.86 -6.34
CA TYR A 353 -8.73 14.03 -7.33
C TYR A 353 -9.63 15.24 -7.08
N ARG A 354 -9.25 16.15 -6.18
CA ARG A 354 -10.11 17.27 -5.85
C ARG A 354 -10.20 18.27 -7.00
N GLY A 355 -11.40 18.46 -7.54
CA GLY A 355 -11.66 19.37 -8.65
C GLY A 355 -11.45 18.74 -10.04
N THR A 356 -11.13 17.45 -10.07
CA THR A 356 -11.08 16.62 -11.28
C THR A 356 -12.12 15.50 -11.19
N THR A 357 -12.55 14.98 -12.33
CA THR A 357 -13.39 13.79 -12.36
C THR A 357 -12.59 12.61 -11.82
N SER A 358 -13.07 12.02 -10.73
CA SER A 358 -12.48 10.82 -10.15
C SER A 358 -12.55 9.64 -11.13
N PRO A 359 -11.54 8.76 -11.20
CA PRO A 359 -11.56 7.57 -12.07
C PRO A 359 -12.72 6.62 -11.82
N TYR A 360 -13.37 6.72 -10.66
CA TYR A 360 -14.52 5.89 -10.31
C TYR A 360 -15.86 6.59 -10.56
N SER A 361 -15.86 7.84 -11.02
CA SER A 361 -17.06 8.56 -11.42
C SER A 361 -17.67 7.93 -12.69
N PRO A 362 -19.01 7.83 -12.82
CA PRO A 362 -19.68 7.49 -14.07
C PRO A 362 -19.37 8.47 -15.22
N GLU A 363 -18.92 9.69 -14.90
CA GLU A 363 -18.55 10.72 -15.87
C GLU A 363 -17.09 10.57 -16.35
N TRP A 364 -16.28 9.72 -15.72
CA TRP A 364 -14.88 9.53 -16.12
C TRP A 364 -14.79 8.76 -17.43
N ARG A 365 -13.92 9.20 -18.33
CA ARG A 365 -13.74 8.63 -19.68
C ARG A 365 -12.27 8.33 -19.91
N LEU A 366 -11.97 7.12 -20.38
CA LEU A 366 -10.58 6.70 -20.60
C LEU A 366 -9.89 7.59 -21.64
N GLU A 367 -10.63 7.99 -22.67
CA GLU A 367 -10.18 8.77 -23.81
C GLU A 367 -9.67 10.16 -23.38
N GLU A 368 -10.32 10.75 -22.38
CA GLU A 368 -9.95 12.07 -21.83
C GLU A 368 -8.70 12.01 -20.95
N HIS A 369 -8.32 10.81 -20.51
CA HIS A 369 -7.24 10.58 -19.54
C HIS A 369 -6.15 9.63 -20.07
N TYR A 370 -6.16 9.30 -21.37
CA TYR A 370 -5.26 8.30 -21.94
C TYR A 370 -3.76 8.64 -21.72
N GLN A 371 -3.43 9.92 -21.68
CA GLN A 371 -2.07 10.41 -21.40
C GLN A 371 -1.57 10.01 -20.01
N ALA A 372 -2.44 9.79 -19.03
CA ALA A 372 -2.07 9.33 -17.69
C ALA A 372 -1.53 7.88 -17.69
N PHE A 373 -1.73 7.15 -18.80
CA PHE A 373 -1.17 5.82 -19.02
C PHE A 373 0.08 5.86 -19.88
N TYR A 374 0.66 7.04 -20.12
CA TYR A 374 1.88 7.20 -20.92
C TYR A 374 1.76 6.61 -22.33
N ASN A 375 0.53 6.63 -22.87
CA ASN A 375 0.15 6.00 -24.13
C ASN A 375 0.41 4.48 -24.20
N ASP A 376 0.47 3.79 -23.05
CA ASP A 376 0.52 2.33 -22.98
C ASP A 376 -0.90 1.75 -22.87
N GLU A 377 -1.34 1.09 -23.94
CA GLU A 377 -2.66 0.45 -24.01
C GLU A 377 -2.86 -0.61 -22.95
N ASN A 378 -1.81 -1.35 -22.59
CA ASN A 378 -1.95 -2.41 -21.62
C ASN A 378 -2.11 -1.88 -20.19
N LEU A 379 -1.44 -0.78 -19.84
CA LEU A 379 -1.71 -0.08 -18.58
C LEU A 379 -3.16 0.38 -18.50
N ALA A 380 -3.67 0.98 -19.57
CA ALA A 380 -5.07 1.37 -19.65
C ALA A 380 -6.01 0.16 -19.45
N MET A 381 -5.70 -0.97 -20.09
CA MET A 381 -6.48 -2.21 -19.96
C MET A 381 -6.43 -2.81 -18.55
N ILE A 382 -5.27 -2.80 -17.89
CA ILE A 382 -5.15 -3.23 -16.49
C ILE A 382 -5.98 -2.29 -15.59
N PHE A 383 -5.91 -0.98 -15.84
CA PHE A 383 -6.68 0.01 -15.07
C PHE A 383 -8.19 -0.18 -15.20
N LEU A 384 -8.70 -0.49 -16.39
CA LEU A 384 -10.11 -0.83 -16.56
C LEU A 384 -10.52 -2.06 -15.73
N LYS A 385 -9.63 -3.05 -15.58
CA LYS A 385 -9.85 -4.19 -14.67
C LYS A 385 -9.89 -3.73 -13.20
N ILE A 386 -9.00 -2.82 -12.80
CA ILE A 386 -9.00 -2.22 -11.45
C ILE A 386 -10.35 -1.54 -11.18
N ILE A 387 -10.83 -0.68 -12.07
CA ILE A 387 -12.12 0.01 -11.91
C ILE A 387 -13.26 -1.00 -11.75
N ARG A 388 -13.28 -2.05 -12.58
CA ARG A 388 -14.32 -3.09 -12.52
C ARG A 388 -14.32 -3.81 -11.16
N GLU A 389 -13.16 -4.20 -10.67
CA GLU A 389 -13.04 -4.90 -9.37
C GLU A 389 -13.30 -3.97 -8.18
N GLU A 390 -12.96 -2.69 -8.26
CA GLU A 390 -13.36 -1.69 -7.25
C GLU A 390 -14.88 -1.58 -7.14
N ARG A 391 -15.60 -1.54 -8.27
CA ARG A 391 -17.07 -1.51 -8.26
C ARG A 391 -17.67 -2.75 -7.59
N LYS A 392 -17.18 -3.95 -7.93
CA LYS A 392 -17.61 -5.19 -7.27
C LYS A 392 -17.32 -5.18 -5.77
N LYS A 393 -16.13 -4.70 -5.37
CA LYS A 393 -15.77 -4.55 -3.96
C LYS A 393 -16.71 -3.59 -3.26
N TYR A 394 -17.01 -2.44 -3.87
CA TYR A 394 -17.95 -1.46 -3.35
C TYR A 394 -19.33 -2.10 -3.12
N GLU A 395 -19.92 -2.74 -4.13
CA GLU A 395 -21.22 -3.38 -4.02
C GLU A 395 -21.28 -4.42 -2.89
N LYS A 396 -20.19 -5.18 -2.71
CA LYS A 396 -20.07 -6.20 -1.67
C LYS A 396 -19.92 -5.62 -0.26
N TYR A 397 -19.22 -4.49 -0.10
CA TYR A 397 -18.82 -3.98 1.21
C TYR A 397 -19.44 -2.63 1.60
N ARG A 398 -20.29 -2.03 0.76
CA ARG A 398 -20.88 -0.69 0.99
C ARG A 398 -21.65 -0.52 2.31
N ASP A 399 -22.17 -1.62 2.85
CA ASP A 399 -22.99 -1.64 4.06
C ASP A 399 -22.17 -1.97 5.33
N TYR A 400 -20.85 -2.15 5.20
CA TYR A 400 -19.97 -2.41 6.35
C TYR A 400 -19.50 -1.08 6.97
N GLU A 401 -19.49 -1.00 8.30
CA GLU A 401 -19.06 0.19 9.06
C GLU A 401 -17.65 0.67 8.68
N ASP A 402 -16.73 -0.27 8.37
CA ASP A 402 -15.37 0.06 7.93
C ASP A 402 -15.30 0.75 6.56
N PHE A 403 -16.34 0.57 5.76
CA PHE A 403 -16.45 1.14 4.44
C PHE A 403 -17.06 2.56 4.48
N GLU A 404 -17.66 2.97 5.60
CA GLU A 404 -18.21 4.32 5.78
C GLU A 404 -17.13 5.41 5.65
N ILE A 405 -15.87 5.11 6.01
CA ILE A 405 -14.75 6.02 5.80
C ILE A 405 -14.56 6.28 4.30
N GLU A 406 -14.53 5.23 3.48
CA GLU A 406 -14.34 5.34 2.04
C GLU A 406 -15.56 5.99 1.37
N LYS A 407 -16.76 5.56 1.77
CA LYS A 407 -18.02 6.13 1.30
C LYS A 407 -18.09 7.63 1.56
N ARG A 408 -17.89 8.06 2.81
CA ARG A 408 -17.91 9.47 3.22
C ARG A 408 -16.78 10.30 2.62
N LEU A 409 -15.56 9.77 2.62
CA LEU A 409 -14.37 10.56 2.22
C LEU A 409 -14.17 10.61 0.72
N PHE A 410 -14.74 9.67 -0.04
CA PHE A 410 -14.50 9.56 -1.48
C PHE A 410 -15.79 9.49 -2.30
N TRP A 411 -16.68 8.52 -2.05
CA TRP A 411 -17.85 8.30 -2.92
C TRP A 411 -18.91 9.40 -2.80
N GLU A 412 -19.34 9.70 -1.59
CA GLU A 412 -20.32 10.76 -1.32
C GLU A 412 -19.80 12.14 -1.72
N ARG A 413 -18.47 12.33 -1.77
CA ARG A 413 -17.85 13.59 -2.23
C ARG A 413 -17.80 13.73 -3.75
N ASN A 414 -17.75 12.62 -4.48
CA ASN A 414 -17.65 12.61 -5.94
C ASN A 414 -19.02 12.52 -6.61
N GLU A 415 -19.97 11.78 -6.03
CA GLU A 415 -21.31 11.60 -6.61
C GLU A 415 -22.30 12.69 -6.21
N ARG A 416 -22.19 13.23 -4.98
CA ARG A 416 -22.90 14.45 -4.63
C ARG A 416 -21.97 15.59 -4.97
N LYS A 417 -22.49 16.62 -5.64
CA LYS A 417 -21.84 17.91 -5.89
C LYS A 417 -21.47 18.58 -4.55
N GLY A 418 -20.52 18.02 -3.79
CA GLY A 418 -20.03 18.55 -2.53
C GLY A 418 -19.65 20.02 -2.76
N PRO A 419 -19.92 20.90 -1.77
CA PRO A 419 -20.32 22.28 -1.98
C PRO A 419 -19.50 22.92 -3.08
N ARG A 420 -20.06 22.88 -4.30
CA ARG A 420 -19.54 23.62 -5.43
C ARG A 420 -19.56 25.06 -4.95
N THR A 421 -18.39 25.67 -4.79
CA THR A 421 -18.29 27.12 -4.88
C THR A 421 -19.12 27.52 -6.08
N ARG A 422 -20.22 28.23 -5.79
CA ARG A 422 -21.34 28.54 -6.68
C ARG A 422 -20.88 28.63 -8.14
N ARG A 423 -21.58 27.94 -9.04
CA ARG A 423 -21.68 28.42 -10.42
C ARG A 423 -22.06 29.91 -10.30
N ARG A 424 -21.21 30.82 -10.78
CA ARG A 424 -21.71 32.11 -11.23
C ARG A 424 -22.60 31.77 -12.42
N GLU A 425 -23.89 31.82 -12.19
CA GLU A 425 -24.87 32.04 -13.24
C GLU A 425 -24.58 33.46 -13.74
N ASP A 426 -24.11 33.54 -14.98
CA ASP A 426 -24.32 34.70 -15.84
C ASP A 426 -25.54 34.40 -16.71
#